data_AF-A0A8J3C6B1-F1
#
_entry.id   AF-A0A8J3C6B1-F1
#
_cell.length_a   1.000
_cell.length_b   1.000
_cell.length_c   1.000
_cell.angle_alpha   90.00
_cell.angle_beta   90.00
_cell.angle_gamma   90.00
#
_symmetry.space_group_name_H-M   'P 1'
#
loop_
_entity.id
_entity.type
_entity.pdbx_description
1 polymer ?
#
loop_
_entity_poly.entity_id
_entity_poly.type
_entity_poly.pdbx_seq_one_letter_code
_entity_poly.pdbx_strand_id
1 'polypeptide(L)'
;MSLGAVVRRSDLLLACLLIPAMAALVAALMPVNDGLYHFAVYDDPQTPDELRERWATTWSYRYTSGVLCGHFVSLTAGLALGCRRRWHALPAAAGLALALALVAVAVAIPAARLAAPDPPPPPVRLLVVEAVAYPLWAAVGVGIGTLLAVARRTTRLALGAAIIVATPLWWIFAYAGLAQHGVPKIPEWMLWPFPSLAAGAALSPSGLVTGDASRPPDLGGAWGYWAAVALCGSLLTYALLMYQITRRAQRRRGSPAELPDE
;
A
#
# COMPACT_ATOMS: atom_id res chain seq x y z
N MET A 1 -18.05 30.21 -0.13
CA MET A 1 -17.09 29.25 -0.72
C MET A 1 -17.87 28.04 -1.17
N SER A 2 -18.02 27.84 -2.48
CA SER A 2 -18.74 26.69 -3.05
C SER A 2 -17.85 25.45 -2.95
N LEU A 3 -18.25 24.49 -2.12
CA LEU A 3 -17.69 23.13 -2.01
C LEU A 3 -18.15 22.23 -3.18
N GLY A 4 -18.41 22.81 -4.35
CA GLY A 4 -18.75 22.09 -5.57
C GLY A 4 -17.49 21.52 -6.19
N ALA A 5 -17.18 20.27 -5.83
CA ALA A 5 -16.15 19.48 -6.47
C ALA A 5 -16.44 19.37 -7.97
N VAL A 6 -15.77 20.21 -8.78
CA VAL A 6 -15.64 19.97 -10.22
C VAL A 6 -14.71 18.77 -10.36
N VAL A 7 -15.27 17.57 -10.17
CA VAL A 7 -14.62 16.33 -10.57
C VAL A 7 -14.43 16.44 -12.07
N ARG A 8 -13.20 16.65 -12.54
CA ARG A 8 -12.99 16.79 -13.98
C ARG A 8 -13.13 15.41 -14.60
N ARG A 9 -13.66 15.37 -15.83
CA ARG A 9 -13.81 14.15 -16.64
C ARG A 9 -12.55 13.27 -16.65
N SER A 10 -11.36 13.87 -16.61
CA SER A 10 -10.08 13.14 -16.57
C SER A 10 -9.81 12.39 -15.26
N ASP A 11 -10.35 12.81 -14.12
CA ASP A 11 -10.21 12.08 -12.85
C ASP A 11 -11.19 10.92 -12.79
N LEU A 12 -12.41 11.13 -13.30
CA LEU A 12 -13.39 10.06 -13.45
C LEU A 12 -12.84 8.96 -14.35
N LEU A 13 -12.24 9.32 -15.49
CA LEU A 13 -11.58 8.35 -16.37
C LEU A 13 -10.44 7.61 -15.65
N LEU A 14 -9.64 8.30 -14.83
CA LEU A 14 -8.59 7.64 -14.04
C LEU A 14 -9.19 6.65 -13.05
N ALA A 15 -10.23 7.03 -12.31
CA ALA A 15 -10.92 6.14 -11.37
C ALA A 15 -11.57 4.93 -12.09
N CYS A 16 -12.27 5.17 -13.20
CA CYS A 16 -12.91 4.14 -14.01
C CYS A 16 -11.90 3.16 -14.63
N LEU A 17 -10.64 3.54 -14.80
CA LEU A 17 -9.58 2.64 -15.26
C LEU A 17 -8.89 1.93 -14.10
N LEU A 18 -8.59 2.64 -13.01
CA LEU A 18 -7.82 2.08 -11.89
C LEU A 18 -8.60 1.06 -11.08
N ILE A 19 -9.91 1.22 -10.91
CA ILE A 19 -10.75 0.25 -10.20
C ILE A 19 -10.73 -1.12 -10.90
N PRO A 20 -11.07 -1.25 -12.20
CA PRO A 20 -11.00 -2.55 -12.87
C PRO A 20 -9.56 -3.03 -13.05
N ALA A 21 -8.59 -2.13 -13.26
CA ALA A 21 -7.18 -2.52 -13.32
C ALA A 21 -6.71 -3.13 -11.98
N MET A 22 -7.13 -2.55 -10.86
CA MET A 22 -6.84 -3.08 -9.53
C MET A 22 -7.46 -4.47 -9.34
N ALA A 23 -8.74 -4.64 -9.69
CA ALA A 23 -9.40 -5.94 -9.64
C ALA A 23 -8.68 -7.00 -10.51
N ALA A 24 -8.25 -6.62 -11.72
CA ALA A 24 -7.49 -7.49 -12.62
C ALA A 24 -6.08 -7.82 -12.06
N LEU A 25 -5.39 -6.84 -11.49
CA LEU A 25 -4.08 -7.03 -10.82
C LEU A 25 -4.19 -8.01 -9.65
N VAL A 26 -5.21 -7.85 -8.80
CA VAL A 26 -5.48 -8.77 -7.69
C VAL A 26 -5.66 -10.19 -8.23
N ALA A 27 -6.53 -10.37 -9.24
CA ALA A 27 -6.80 -11.67 -9.82
C ALA A 27 -5.56 -12.31 -10.48
N ALA A 28 -4.72 -11.51 -11.14
CA ALA A 28 -3.52 -11.98 -11.82
C ALA A 28 -2.37 -12.33 -10.85
N LEU A 29 -2.26 -11.60 -9.73
CA LEU A 29 -1.14 -11.76 -8.80
C LEU A 29 -1.39 -12.81 -7.71
N MET A 30 -2.64 -13.15 -7.41
CA MET A 30 -2.96 -14.23 -6.48
C MET A 30 -2.29 -15.57 -6.85
N PRO A 31 -2.40 -16.08 -8.09
CA PRO A 31 -1.73 -17.33 -8.49
C PRO A 31 -0.20 -17.24 -8.43
N VAL A 32 0.36 -16.06 -8.73
CA VAL A 32 1.81 -15.84 -8.64
C VAL A 32 2.27 -15.93 -7.19
N ASN A 33 1.53 -15.32 -6.27
CA ASN A 33 1.83 -15.41 -4.84
C ASN A 33 1.66 -16.83 -4.30
N ASP A 34 0.68 -17.60 -4.79
CA ASP A 34 0.55 -19.02 -4.43
C ASP A 34 1.77 -19.82 -4.87
N GLY A 35 2.23 -19.61 -6.11
CA GLY A 35 3.42 -20.28 -6.63
C GLY A 35 4.67 -19.91 -5.84
N LEU A 36 4.83 -18.64 -5.48
CA LEU A 36 5.93 -18.17 -4.63
C LEU A 36 5.86 -18.73 -3.22
N TYR A 37 4.67 -18.81 -2.63
CA TYR A 37 4.44 -19.45 -1.33
C TYR A 37 4.85 -20.93 -1.40
N HIS A 38 4.36 -21.63 -2.41
CA HIS A 38 4.74 -23.02 -2.65
C HIS A 38 6.24 -23.19 -2.84
N PHE A 39 6.93 -22.26 -3.48
CA PHE A 39 8.38 -22.35 -3.65
C PHE A 39 9.15 -22.04 -2.36
N ALA A 40 8.74 -21.01 -1.62
CA ALA A 40 9.50 -20.48 -0.48
C ALA A 40 9.21 -21.22 0.85
N VAL A 41 8.04 -21.84 0.96
CA VAL A 41 7.50 -22.42 2.20
C VAL A 41 7.09 -23.88 1.97
N TYR A 42 7.56 -24.55 0.91
CA TYR A 42 7.12 -25.93 0.65
C TYR A 42 7.40 -26.84 1.85
N ASP A 43 6.33 -27.19 2.53
CA ASP A 43 6.25 -28.29 3.48
C ASP A 43 5.07 -29.14 3.01
N ASP A 44 5.30 -30.43 2.76
CA ASP A 44 4.25 -31.35 2.37
C ASP A 44 3.48 -31.74 3.63
N PRO A 45 2.25 -31.24 3.87
CA PRO A 45 1.57 -31.41 5.14
C PRO A 45 1.25 -32.90 5.35
N GLN A 46 1.82 -33.49 6.39
CA GLN A 46 1.63 -34.88 6.80
C GLN A 46 0.54 -35.01 7.88
N THR A 47 0.24 -33.94 8.61
CA THR A 47 -0.76 -33.94 9.69
C THR A 47 -1.97 -33.02 9.38
N PRO A 48 -3.15 -33.27 9.98
CA PRO A 48 -4.30 -32.37 9.87
C PRO A 48 -4.01 -30.94 10.36
N ASP A 49 -3.10 -30.79 11.31
CA ASP A 49 -2.69 -29.49 11.85
C ASP A 49 -1.83 -28.73 10.83
N GLU A 50 -0.86 -29.40 10.21
CA GLU A 50 -0.05 -28.85 9.10
C GLU A 50 -0.92 -28.49 7.89
N LEU A 51 -1.95 -29.28 7.60
CA LEU A 51 -2.88 -28.99 6.51
C LEU A 51 -3.71 -27.71 6.80
N ARG A 52 -4.16 -27.53 8.05
CA ARG A 52 -4.85 -26.30 8.48
C ARG A 52 -3.94 -25.09 8.44
N GLU A 53 -2.69 -25.23 8.90
CA GLU A 53 -1.69 -24.16 8.83
C GLU A 53 -1.40 -23.76 7.39
N ARG A 54 -1.28 -24.74 6.48
CA ARG A 54 -1.12 -24.48 5.04
C ARG A 54 -2.28 -23.67 4.50
N TRP A 55 -3.53 -24.03 4.80
CA TRP A 55 -4.71 -23.29 4.32
C TRP A 55 -4.78 -21.87 4.88
N ALA A 56 -4.52 -21.69 6.18
CA ALA A 56 -4.49 -20.38 6.81
C ALA A 56 -3.39 -19.48 6.20
N THR A 57 -2.24 -20.08 5.89
CA THR A 57 -1.12 -19.36 5.28
C THR A 57 -1.40 -19.03 3.82
N THR A 58 -1.90 -19.97 3.01
CA THR A 58 -2.31 -19.70 1.61
C THR A 58 -3.37 -18.59 1.54
N TRP A 59 -4.39 -18.64 2.42
CA TRP A 59 -5.39 -17.57 2.52
C TRP A 59 -4.73 -16.21 2.82
N SER A 60 -3.80 -16.17 3.79
CA SER A 60 -3.08 -14.95 4.16
C SER A 60 -2.26 -14.42 2.98
N TYR A 61 -1.50 -15.26 2.27
CA TYR A 61 -0.68 -14.83 1.13
C TYR A 61 -1.51 -14.28 -0.04
N ARG A 62 -2.67 -14.87 -0.34
CA ARG A 62 -3.59 -14.37 -1.39
C ARG A 62 -4.25 -13.05 -1.00
N TYR A 63 -4.72 -12.95 0.24
CA TYR A 63 -5.32 -11.72 0.77
C TYR A 63 -4.32 -10.56 0.70
N THR A 64 -3.09 -10.81 1.17
CA THR A 64 -2.03 -9.81 1.26
C THR A 64 -1.52 -9.34 -0.10
N SER A 65 -1.58 -10.18 -1.15
CA SER A 65 -1.34 -9.74 -2.54
C SER A 65 -2.23 -8.57 -2.91
N GLY A 66 -3.54 -8.70 -2.65
CA GLY A 66 -4.50 -7.69 -3.03
C GLY A 66 -4.30 -6.39 -2.27
N VAL A 67 -4.02 -6.48 -0.97
CA VAL A 67 -3.78 -5.31 -0.12
C VAL A 67 -2.52 -4.56 -0.54
N LEU A 68 -1.40 -5.26 -0.71
CA LEU A 68 -0.11 -4.66 -1.09
C LEU A 68 -0.15 -4.05 -2.48
N CYS A 69 -0.87 -4.67 -3.42
CA CYS A 69 -1.08 -4.09 -4.74
C CYS A 69 -1.92 -2.82 -4.66
N GLY A 70 -2.97 -2.80 -3.84
CA GLY A 70 -3.81 -1.62 -3.68
C GLY A 70 -3.07 -0.45 -3.05
N HIS A 71 -2.19 -0.72 -2.08
CA HIS A 71 -1.26 0.29 -1.57
C HIS A 71 -0.37 0.89 -2.67
N PHE A 72 0.22 0.04 -3.52
CA PHE A 72 1.05 0.50 -4.64
C PHE A 72 0.25 1.29 -5.70
N VAL A 73 -0.95 0.82 -6.04
CA VAL A 73 -1.87 1.52 -6.96
C VAL A 73 -2.30 2.87 -6.36
N SER A 74 -2.57 2.93 -5.05
CA SER A 74 -2.90 4.16 -4.34
C SER A 74 -1.75 5.18 -4.41
N LEU A 75 -0.52 4.73 -4.13
CA LEU A 75 0.69 5.55 -4.25
C LEU A 75 0.86 6.11 -5.67
N THR A 76 0.78 5.24 -6.69
CA THR A 76 0.98 5.64 -8.09
C THR A 76 -0.15 6.54 -8.62
N ALA A 77 -1.39 6.31 -8.19
CA ALA A 77 -2.52 7.19 -8.47
C ALA A 77 -2.33 8.58 -7.86
N GLY A 78 -1.95 8.63 -6.57
CA GLY A 78 -1.59 9.88 -5.90
C GLY A 78 -0.47 10.61 -6.63
N LEU A 79 0.56 9.89 -7.06
CA LEU A 79 1.69 10.43 -7.81
C LEU A 79 1.25 11.04 -9.15
N ALA A 80 0.44 10.32 -9.93
CA ALA A 80 -0.09 10.82 -11.20
C ALA A 80 -0.96 12.09 -11.00
N LEU A 81 -1.80 12.11 -9.97
CA LEU A 81 -2.65 13.25 -9.63
C LEU A 81 -1.82 14.44 -9.13
N GLY A 82 -0.81 14.21 -8.30
CA GLY A 82 0.12 15.22 -7.80
C GLY A 82 0.90 15.90 -8.92
N CYS A 83 1.34 15.13 -9.93
CA CYS A 83 1.99 15.69 -11.12
C CYS A 83 1.09 16.67 -11.88
N ARG A 84 -0.23 16.40 -11.92
CA ARG A 84 -1.21 17.19 -12.68
C ARG A 84 -1.76 18.39 -11.91
N ARG A 85 -1.98 18.23 -10.60
CA ARG A 85 -2.79 19.16 -9.79
C ARG A 85 -2.12 19.59 -8.49
N ARG A 86 -0.89 19.12 -8.25
CA ARG A 86 -0.16 19.38 -7.01
C ARG A 86 -0.99 18.96 -5.79
N TRP A 87 -0.84 19.64 -4.66
CA TRP A 87 -1.57 19.33 -3.42
C TRP A 87 -3.08 19.49 -3.49
N HIS A 88 -3.63 20.24 -4.45
CA HIS A 88 -5.08 20.35 -4.60
C HIS A 88 -5.74 19.03 -4.99
N ALA A 89 -4.98 18.03 -5.46
CA ALA A 89 -5.49 16.70 -5.71
C ALA A 89 -5.69 15.83 -4.47
N LEU A 90 -5.20 16.24 -3.28
CA LEU A 90 -5.22 15.38 -2.10
C LEU A 90 -6.62 14.83 -1.76
N PRO A 91 -7.72 15.62 -1.78
CA PRO A 91 -9.05 15.09 -1.51
C PRO A 91 -9.50 14.05 -2.54
N ALA A 92 -9.23 14.29 -3.83
CA ALA A 92 -9.57 13.36 -4.90
C ALA A 92 -8.73 12.08 -4.82
N ALA A 93 -7.45 12.20 -4.49
CA ALA A 93 -6.54 11.07 -4.30
C ALA A 93 -6.94 10.22 -3.09
N ALA A 94 -7.32 10.86 -1.97
CA ALA A 94 -7.82 10.17 -0.79
C ALA A 94 -9.15 9.45 -1.07
N GLY A 95 -10.10 10.10 -1.74
CA GLY A 95 -11.37 9.46 -2.13
C GLY A 95 -11.17 8.25 -3.06
N LEU A 96 -10.28 8.38 -4.06
CA LEU A 96 -9.91 7.26 -4.92
C LEU A 96 -9.21 6.13 -4.14
N ALA A 97 -8.31 6.47 -3.23
CA ALA A 97 -7.63 5.50 -2.39
C ALA A 97 -8.60 4.69 -1.52
N LEU A 98 -9.61 5.35 -0.94
CA LEU A 98 -10.68 4.68 -0.20
C LEU A 98 -11.50 3.76 -1.12
N ALA A 99 -11.81 4.18 -2.34
CA ALA A 99 -12.47 3.31 -3.31
C ALA A 99 -11.61 2.08 -3.66
N LEU A 100 -10.30 2.25 -3.82
CA LEU A 100 -9.37 1.14 -4.05
C LEU A 100 -9.28 0.20 -2.83
N ALA A 101 -9.33 0.73 -1.61
CA ALA A 101 -9.40 -0.08 -0.39
C ALA A 101 -10.67 -0.93 -0.36
N LEU A 102 -11.82 -0.34 -0.73
CA LEU A 102 -13.08 -1.07 -0.86
C LEU A 102 -12.99 -2.18 -1.92
N VAL A 103 -12.32 -1.93 -3.05
CA VAL A 103 -12.09 -2.95 -4.09
C VAL A 103 -11.22 -4.08 -3.56
N ALA A 104 -10.14 -3.77 -2.83
CA ALA A 104 -9.30 -4.80 -2.22
C ALA A 104 -10.11 -5.68 -1.25
N VAL A 105 -10.94 -5.07 -0.39
CA VAL A 105 -11.83 -5.81 0.52
C VAL A 105 -12.87 -6.62 -0.26
N ALA A 106 -13.55 -6.02 -1.23
CA ALA A 106 -14.66 -6.64 -1.96
C ALA A 106 -14.22 -7.71 -2.98
N VAL A 107 -12.97 -7.67 -3.45
CA VAL A 107 -12.45 -8.62 -4.46
C VAL A 107 -11.45 -9.58 -3.82
N ALA A 108 -10.45 -9.07 -3.09
CA ALA A 108 -9.39 -9.92 -2.57
C ALA A 108 -9.89 -10.85 -1.46
N ILE A 109 -10.81 -10.41 -0.60
CA ILE A 109 -11.34 -11.28 0.47
C ILE A 109 -12.15 -12.41 -0.13
N PRO A 110 -13.19 -12.19 -0.99
CA PRO A 110 -13.91 -13.32 -1.58
C PRO A 110 -13.00 -14.25 -2.38
N ALA A 111 -12.08 -13.70 -3.19
CA ALA A 111 -11.17 -14.53 -3.98
C ALA A 111 -10.17 -15.33 -3.13
N ALA A 112 -9.64 -14.75 -2.04
CA ALA A 112 -8.81 -15.48 -1.09
C ALA A 112 -9.61 -16.55 -0.33
N ARG A 113 -10.89 -16.31 -0.04
CA ARG A 113 -11.76 -17.29 0.62
C ARG A 113 -12.04 -18.53 -0.23
N LEU A 114 -11.98 -18.43 -1.56
CA LEU A 114 -12.09 -19.60 -2.44
C LEU A 114 -10.87 -20.54 -2.37
N ALA A 115 -9.80 -20.14 -1.67
CA ALA A 115 -8.55 -20.89 -1.58
C ALA A 115 -8.50 -21.91 -0.44
N ALA A 116 -9.38 -21.79 0.54
CA ALA A 116 -9.31 -22.56 1.78
C ALA A 116 -10.73 -22.97 2.22
N PRO A 117 -10.93 -24.22 2.68
CA PRO A 117 -12.15 -24.60 3.38
C PRO A 117 -12.21 -23.87 4.74
N ASP A 118 -13.36 -23.30 5.08
CA ASP A 118 -13.60 -22.50 6.29
C ASP A 118 -12.53 -21.41 6.57
N PRO A 119 -12.34 -20.47 5.63
CA PRO A 119 -11.31 -19.45 5.77
C PRO A 119 -11.62 -18.54 6.97
N PRO A 120 -10.59 -18.17 7.75
CA PRO A 120 -10.79 -17.27 8.88
C PRO A 120 -11.32 -15.90 8.41
N PRO A 121 -12.09 -15.19 9.27
CA PRO A 121 -12.49 -13.83 8.95
C PRO A 121 -11.25 -12.92 8.85
N PRO A 122 -11.28 -11.90 7.99
CA PRO A 122 -10.23 -10.88 7.95
C PRO A 122 -10.14 -10.18 9.32
N PRO A 123 -8.93 -9.94 9.86
CA PRO A 123 -8.78 -9.26 11.14
C PRO A 123 -9.31 -7.82 11.06
N VAL A 124 -10.25 -7.45 11.95
CA VAL A 124 -10.85 -6.11 11.94
C VAL A 124 -9.81 -5.01 12.12
N ARG A 125 -8.83 -5.22 13.02
CA ARG A 125 -7.75 -4.26 13.25
C ARG A 125 -6.92 -4.04 11.99
N LEU A 126 -6.68 -5.11 11.25
CA LEU A 126 -5.93 -5.05 10.00
C LEU A 126 -6.71 -4.30 8.92
N LEU A 127 -8.02 -4.53 8.79
CA LEU A 127 -8.87 -3.77 7.88
C LEU A 127 -8.87 -2.26 8.19
N VAL A 128 -8.84 -1.88 9.47
CA VAL A 128 -8.71 -0.47 9.88
C VAL A 128 -7.35 0.10 9.48
N VAL A 129 -6.27 -0.62 9.75
CA VAL A 129 -4.90 -0.21 9.38
C VAL A 129 -4.79 -0.03 7.87
N GLU A 130 -5.33 -0.96 7.09
CA GLU A 130 -5.38 -0.87 5.63
C GLU A 130 -6.21 0.33 5.16
N ALA A 131 -7.43 0.49 5.67
CA ALA A 131 -8.30 1.63 5.31
C ALA A 131 -7.62 2.99 5.56
N VAL A 132 -6.75 3.09 6.57
CA VAL A 132 -5.94 4.27 6.86
C VAL A 132 -4.68 4.34 5.98
N ALA A 133 -4.01 3.22 5.71
CA ALA A 133 -2.78 3.19 4.93
C ALA A 133 -3.00 3.61 3.47
N TYR A 134 -4.12 3.22 2.84
CA TYR A 134 -4.45 3.60 1.46
C TYR A 134 -4.41 5.11 1.21
N PRO A 135 -5.18 5.96 1.92
CA PRO A 135 -5.15 7.41 1.72
C PRO A 135 -3.79 8.02 2.08
N LEU A 136 -3.06 7.46 3.06
CA LEU A 136 -1.72 7.92 3.38
C LEU A 136 -0.72 7.63 2.24
N TRP A 137 -0.79 6.45 1.62
CA TRP A 137 -0.02 6.12 0.42
C TRP A 137 -0.32 7.07 -0.73
N ALA A 138 -1.59 7.38 -0.97
CA ALA A 138 -1.99 8.39 -1.95
C ALA A 138 -1.42 9.77 -1.62
N ALA A 139 -1.42 10.18 -0.35
CA ALA A 139 -0.87 11.46 0.08
C ALA A 139 0.65 11.55 -0.16
N VAL A 140 1.40 10.49 0.16
CA VAL A 140 2.83 10.36 -0.17
C VAL A 140 3.03 10.49 -1.68
N GLY A 141 2.22 9.77 -2.46
CA GLY A 141 2.21 9.84 -3.92
C GLY A 141 2.01 11.27 -4.43
N VAL A 142 0.95 11.95 -3.97
CA VAL A 142 0.66 13.35 -4.33
C VAL A 142 1.85 14.26 -4.04
N GLY A 143 2.52 14.06 -2.90
CA GLY A 143 3.72 14.80 -2.53
C GLY A 143 4.88 14.59 -3.50
N ILE A 144 5.21 13.33 -3.80
CA ILE A 144 6.25 12.97 -4.78
C ILE A 144 5.92 13.56 -6.16
N GLY A 145 4.68 13.37 -6.63
CA GLY A 145 4.23 13.89 -7.92
C GLY A 145 4.30 15.42 -7.99
N THR A 146 3.96 16.10 -6.89
CA THR A 146 4.10 17.55 -6.78
C THR A 146 5.57 17.97 -6.85
N LEU A 147 6.49 17.26 -6.19
CA LEU A 147 7.93 17.54 -6.28
C LEU A 147 8.44 17.37 -7.70
N LEU A 148 8.05 16.28 -8.38
CA LEU A 148 8.44 16.01 -9.77
C LEU A 148 7.92 17.09 -10.72
N ALA A 149 6.68 17.55 -10.53
CA ALA A 149 6.11 18.65 -11.31
C ALA A 149 6.80 19.99 -11.00
N VAL A 150 7.13 20.24 -9.73
CA VAL A 150 7.90 21.42 -9.36
C VAL A 150 9.28 21.32 -9.97
N ALA A 151 10.02 20.21 -9.95
CA ALA A 151 11.38 20.14 -10.48
C ALA A 151 11.56 20.51 -11.97
N ARG A 152 10.50 20.81 -12.75
CA ARG A 152 10.49 21.24 -14.17
C ARG A 152 11.22 20.30 -15.13
N ARG A 153 11.67 19.14 -14.65
CA ARG A 153 12.29 18.05 -15.42
C ARG A 153 11.31 16.95 -15.82
N THR A 154 10.01 17.18 -15.70
CA THR A 154 9.00 16.14 -15.95
C THR A 154 8.69 16.01 -17.44
N THR A 155 9.59 15.36 -18.17
CA THR A 155 9.20 14.50 -19.28
C THR A 155 8.39 13.33 -18.71
N ARG A 156 7.44 12.80 -19.49
CA ARG A 156 6.73 11.54 -19.17
C ARG A 156 7.70 10.40 -18.79
N LEU A 157 8.95 10.50 -19.24
CA LEU A 157 10.07 9.61 -18.94
C LEU A 157 10.47 9.62 -17.45
N ALA A 158 10.54 10.78 -16.79
CA ALA A 158 10.93 10.83 -15.37
C ALA A 158 9.87 10.17 -14.47
N LEU A 159 8.60 10.37 -14.81
CA LEU A 159 7.46 9.68 -14.18
C LEU A 159 7.54 8.16 -14.43
N GLY A 160 7.75 7.76 -15.69
CA GLY A 160 7.93 6.35 -16.06
C GLY A 160 9.09 5.70 -15.30
N ALA A 161 10.25 6.34 -15.28
CA ALA A 161 11.44 5.86 -14.56
C ALA A 161 11.17 5.73 -13.06
N ALA A 162 10.51 6.71 -12.43
CA ALA A 162 10.15 6.63 -11.02
C ALA A 162 9.24 5.42 -10.73
N ILE A 163 8.24 5.17 -11.58
CA ILE A 163 7.36 4.00 -11.43
C ILE A 163 8.14 2.71 -11.66
N ILE A 164 8.96 2.63 -12.71
CA ILE A 164 9.77 1.47 -13.06
C ILE A 164 10.75 1.11 -11.94
N VAL A 165 11.34 2.09 -11.25
CA VAL A 165 12.25 1.85 -10.11
C VAL A 165 11.49 1.56 -8.82
N ALA A 166 10.39 2.26 -8.57
CA ALA A 166 9.58 2.06 -7.37
C ALA A 166 8.92 0.67 -7.34
N THR A 167 8.54 0.12 -8.49
CA THR A 167 7.86 -1.18 -8.59
C THR A 167 8.69 -2.34 -8.03
N PRO A 168 9.93 -2.61 -8.49
CA PRO A 168 10.74 -3.70 -7.95
C PRO A 168 11.13 -3.45 -6.49
N LEU A 169 11.46 -2.21 -6.11
CA LEU A 169 11.77 -1.89 -4.71
C LEU A 169 10.59 -2.14 -3.79
N TRP A 170 9.38 -1.75 -4.21
CA TRP A 170 8.14 -2.03 -3.49
C TRP A 170 7.99 -3.52 -3.24
N TRP A 171 8.09 -4.32 -4.29
CA TRP A 171 7.96 -5.77 -4.23
C TRP A 171 8.99 -6.41 -3.33
N ILE A 172 10.27 -6.02 -3.46
CA ILE A 172 11.36 -6.56 -2.65
C ILE A 172 11.10 -6.31 -1.16
N PHE A 173 10.77 -5.07 -0.77
CA PHE A 173 10.53 -4.73 0.63
C PHE A 173 9.25 -5.37 1.16
N ALA A 174 8.14 -5.31 0.41
CA ALA A 174 6.90 -5.94 0.84
C ALA A 174 7.05 -7.46 1.01
N TYR A 175 7.77 -8.10 0.09
CA TYR A 175 8.08 -9.52 0.17
C TYR A 175 8.99 -9.84 1.36
N ALA A 176 10.06 -9.06 1.58
CA ALA A 176 10.93 -9.25 2.75
C ALA A 176 10.16 -9.14 4.08
N GLY A 177 9.13 -8.29 4.13
CA GLY A 177 8.22 -8.18 5.26
C GLY A 177 7.29 -9.39 5.40
N LEU A 178 6.74 -9.88 4.29
CA LEU A 178 5.88 -11.07 4.28
C LEU A 178 6.64 -12.35 4.67
N ALA A 179 7.90 -12.47 4.26
CA ALA A 179 8.75 -13.64 4.52
C ALA A 179 9.20 -13.78 5.99
N GLN A 180 8.70 -12.94 6.89
CA GLN A 180 8.89 -13.09 8.33
C GLN A 180 7.97 -14.22 8.85
N HIS A 181 8.47 -15.45 8.89
CA HIS A 181 7.77 -16.62 9.43
C HIS A 181 8.23 -16.92 10.87
N GLY A 182 7.27 -17.07 11.79
CA GLY A 182 7.48 -17.50 13.18
C GLY A 182 8.19 -16.47 14.07
N VAL A 183 9.45 -16.15 13.75
CA VAL A 183 10.28 -15.19 14.49
C VAL A 183 10.73 -14.07 13.56
N PRO A 184 10.57 -12.80 13.97
CA PRO A 184 11.11 -11.67 13.23
C PRO A 184 12.63 -11.77 13.05
N LYS A 185 13.07 -11.80 11.80
CA LYS A 185 14.49 -11.77 11.39
C LYS A 185 14.96 -10.35 11.10
N ILE A 186 14.03 -9.44 10.82
CA ILE A 186 14.31 -8.04 10.51
C ILE A 186 14.22 -7.21 11.79
N PRO A 187 15.21 -6.35 12.10
CA PRO A 187 15.14 -5.44 13.23
C PRO A 187 13.97 -4.45 13.14
N GLU A 188 13.28 -4.19 14.26
CA GLU A 188 12.10 -3.30 14.35
C GLU A 188 12.35 -1.90 13.77
N TRP A 189 13.54 -1.36 14.00
CA TRP A 189 13.88 -0.01 13.53
C TRP A 189 13.86 0.11 12.00
N MET A 190 14.03 -1.00 11.26
CA MET A 190 13.95 -1.01 9.79
C MET A 190 12.52 -0.85 9.27
N LEU A 191 11.49 -1.09 10.07
CA LEU A 191 10.10 -0.94 9.64
C LEU A 191 9.73 0.53 9.38
N TRP A 192 10.36 1.47 10.10
CA TRP A 192 10.09 2.90 10.00
C TRP A 192 10.53 3.55 8.68
N PRO A 193 11.74 3.33 8.16
CA PRO A 193 12.16 3.89 6.88
C PRO A 193 11.57 3.17 5.65
N PHE A 194 10.97 1.99 5.83
CA PHE A 194 10.48 1.16 4.73
C PHE A 194 9.00 0.79 4.94
N PRO A 195 8.05 1.67 4.57
CA PRO A 195 6.64 1.39 4.85
C PRO A 195 6.10 0.19 4.07
N SER A 196 6.65 -0.13 2.88
CA SER A 196 6.30 -1.38 2.17
C SER A 196 6.75 -2.62 2.95
N LEU A 197 7.92 -2.55 3.60
CA LEU A 197 8.39 -3.61 4.51
C LEU A 197 7.50 -3.74 5.73
N ALA A 198 7.13 -2.61 6.36
CA ALA A 198 6.18 -2.59 7.48
C ALA A 198 4.81 -3.15 7.09
N ALA A 199 4.31 -2.82 5.89
CA ALA A 199 3.08 -3.38 5.36
C ALA A 199 3.18 -4.90 5.20
N GLY A 200 4.26 -5.42 4.59
CA GLY A 200 4.49 -6.86 4.49
C GLY A 200 4.59 -7.54 5.85
N ALA A 201 5.30 -6.93 6.80
CA ALA A 201 5.50 -7.48 8.15
C ALA A 201 4.18 -7.54 8.96
N ALA A 202 3.36 -6.50 8.89
CA ALA A 202 2.04 -6.46 9.53
C ALA A 202 1.09 -7.54 8.97
N LEU A 203 1.33 -7.93 7.72
CA LEU A 203 0.55 -8.91 6.96
C LEU A 203 1.14 -10.32 7.01
N SER A 204 2.34 -10.49 7.56
CA SER A 204 3.05 -11.77 7.61
C SER A 204 2.46 -12.73 8.64
N PRO A 205 2.69 -14.06 8.52
CA PRO A 205 2.29 -15.01 9.55
C PRO A 205 2.89 -14.71 10.93
N SER A 206 4.11 -14.16 11.04
CA SER A 206 4.66 -13.73 12.33
C SER A 206 3.99 -12.48 12.91
N GLY A 207 3.36 -11.66 12.06
CA GLY A 207 2.56 -10.51 12.46
C GLY A 207 1.14 -10.90 12.91
N LEU A 208 0.64 -12.06 12.48
CA LEU A 208 -0.69 -12.56 12.80
C LEU A 208 -0.61 -13.63 13.89
N VAL A 209 -1.48 -13.54 14.90
CA VAL A 209 -1.59 -14.62 15.90
C VAL A 209 -2.38 -15.77 15.28
N THR A 210 -1.72 -16.89 14.99
CA THR A 210 -2.34 -18.11 14.44
C THR A 210 -2.35 -19.29 15.43
N GLY A 211 -1.76 -19.13 16.62
CA GLY A 211 -1.34 -20.22 17.51
C GLY A 211 -2.43 -20.91 18.34
N ASP A 212 -3.71 -20.56 18.19
CA ASP A 212 -4.81 -21.29 18.83
C ASP A 212 -5.95 -21.41 17.81
N ALA A 213 -6.24 -22.63 17.36
CA ALA A 213 -7.27 -22.91 16.35
C ALA A 213 -8.67 -22.40 16.77
N SER A 214 -8.86 -22.08 18.05
CA SER A 214 -10.09 -21.49 18.60
C SER A 214 -10.19 -19.97 18.43
N ARG A 215 -9.11 -19.28 18.04
CA ARG A 215 -9.07 -17.82 17.91
C ARG A 215 -8.87 -17.38 16.46
N PRO A 216 -9.67 -16.42 15.97
CA PRO A 216 -9.45 -15.86 14.64
C PRO A 216 -8.10 -15.13 14.59
N PRO A 217 -7.45 -15.05 13.42
CA PRO A 217 -6.23 -14.27 13.23
C PRO A 217 -6.44 -12.82 13.66
N ASP A 218 -5.51 -12.27 14.44
CA ASP A 218 -5.47 -10.85 14.80
C ASP A 218 -4.04 -10.31 14.79
N LEU A 219 -3.89 -8.99 14.73
CA LEU A 219 -2.65 -8.24 15.00
C LEU A 219 -2.27 -8.28 16.49
N GLY A 220 -2.46 -9.43 17.14
CA GLY A 220 -2.28 -9.62 18.58
C GLY A 220 -0.84 -9.91 19.00
N GLY A 221 0.04 -10.27 18.05
CA GLY A 221 1.46 -10.39 18.31
C GLY A 221 2.06 -9.00 18.47
N ALA A 222 2.95 -8.81 19.46
CA ALA A 222 3.66 -7.53 19.64
C ALA A 222 4.26 -7.05 18.30
N TRP A 223 4.73 -7.97 17.48
CA TRP A 223 5.28 -7.68 16.15
C TRP A 223 4.27 -7.07 15.16
N GLY A 224 3.10 -7.68 14.97
CA GLY A 224 2.09 -7.18 14.03
C GLY A 224 1.58 -5.80 14.41
N TYR A 225 1.40 -5.56 15.71
CA TYR A 225 1.05 -4.24 16.24
C TYR A 225 2.13 -3.20 15.91
N TRP A 226 3.41 -3.48 16.21
CA TRP A 226 4.50 -2.55 15.92
C TRP A 226 4.70 -2.30 14.42
N ALA A 227 4.51 -3.33 13.58
CA ALA A 227 4.57 -3.18 12.14
C ALA A 227 3.44 -2.29 11.60
N ALA A 228 2.21 -2.42 12.13
CA ALA A 228 1.09 -1.55 11.79
C ALA A 228 1.33 -0.10 12.24
N VAL A 229 1.86 0.10 13.46
CA VAL A 229 2.23 1.42 13.98
C VAL A 229 3.32 2.06 13.11
N ALA A 230 4.36 1.29 12.77
CA ALA A 230 5.45 1.74 11.91
C ALA A 230 4.94 2.09 10.49
N LEU A 231 4.03 1.30 9.92
CA LEU A 231 3.39 1.59 8.64
C LEU A 231 2.64 2.93 8.66
N CYS A 232 1.69 3.12 9.57
CA CYS A 232 0.90 4.35 9.62
C CYS A 232 1.76 5.56 10.00
N GLY A 233 2.66 5.40 10.98
CA GLY A 233 3.56 6.44 11.46
C GLY A 233 4.55 6.91 10.39
N SER A 234 5.17 5.97 9.67
CA SER A 234 6.09 6.29 8.57
C SER A 234 5.37 6.99 7.41
N LEU A 235 4.20 6.50 6.99
CA LEU A 235 3.44 7.11 5.89
C LEU A 235 2.96 8.52 6.23
N LEU A 236 2.47 8.74 7.46
CA LEU A 236 2.11 10.07 7.93
C LEU A 236 3.32 11.00 7.91
N THR A 237 4.45 10.53 8.45
CA THR A 237 5.71 11.29 8.47
C THR A 237 6.16 11.65 7.05
N TYR A 238 6.11 10.71 6.10
CA TYR A 238 6.44 10.98 4.70
C TYR A 238 5.46 11.95 4.04
N ALA A 239 4.16 11.81 4.25
CA ALA A 239 3.17 12.73 3.70
C ALA A 239 3.43 14.17 4.19
N LEU A 240 3.68 14.34 5.49
CA LEU A 240 4.00 15.63 6.09
C LEU A 240 5.33 16.19 5.58
N LEU A 241 6.37 15.36 5.50
CA LEU A 241 7.68 15.77 4.98
C LEU A 241 7.57 16.23 3.53
N MET A 242 6.89 15.46 2.68
CA MET A 242 6.66 15.83 1.28
C MET A 242 5.89 17.14 1.19
N TYR A 243 4.86 17.35 2.03
CA TYR A 243 4.13 18.62 2.09
C TYR A 243 5.03 19.80 2.45
N GLN A 244 5.92 19.66 3.43
CA GLN A 244 6.84 20.74 3.80
C GLN A 244 7.86 21.05 2.69
N ILE A 245 8.47 20.02 2.08
CA ILE A 245 9.48 20.18 1.03
C ILE A 245 8.85 20.87 -0.20
N THR A 246 7.72 20.37 -0.67
CA THR A 246 6.99 20.94 -1.82
C THR A 246 6.54 22.38 -1.56
N ARG A 247 6.01 22.69 -0.37
CA ARG A 247 5.61 24.06 0.02
C ARG A 247 6.81 25.01 -0.01
N ARG A 248 7.96 24.59 0.52
CA ARG A 248 9.20 25.36 0.47
C ARG A 248 9.67 25.56 -0.98
N ALA A 249 9.63 24.51 -1.80
CA ALA A 249 10.02 24.58 -3.20
C ALA A 249 9.11 25.50 -4.05
N GLN A 250 7.82 25.56 -3.71
CA GLN A 250 6.87 26.49 -4.34
C GLN A 250 7.12 27.94 -3.92
N ARG A 251 7.36 28.21 -2.63
CA ARG A 251 7.67 29.56 -2.12
C ARG A 251 8.90 30.16 -2.78
N ARG A 252 9.99 29.38 -2.91
CA ARG A 252 11.22 29.82 -3.58
C ARG A 252 11.04 30.24 -5.05
N ARG A 253 9.94 29.82 -5.68
CA ARG A 253 9.61 30.20 -7.07
C ARG A 253 8.62 31.34 -7.20
N GLY A 254 7.87 31.61 -6.13
CA GLY A 254 6.89 32.67 -6.07
C GLY A 254 7.44 33.99 -5.55
N SER A 255 8.69 34.05 -5.07
CA SER A 255 9.41 35.31 -4.85
C SER A 255 9.97 35.79 -6.19
N PRO A 256 9.36 36.80 -6.85
CA PRO A 256 10.12 37.59 -7.81
C PRO A 256 11.32 38.17 -7.04
N ALA A 257 12.49 38.15 -7.67
CA ALA A 257 13.56 39.04 -7.24
C ALA A 257 12.97 40.45 -7.34
N GLU A 258 12.80 41.13 -6.21
CA GLU A 258 12.71 42.59 -6.20
C GLU A 258 13.98 43.05 -6.91
N LEU A 259 13.81 43.48 -8.17
CA LEU A 259 14.84 44.23 -8.85
C LEU A 259 14.98 45.51 -8.02
N PRO A 260 16.20 45.88 -7.59
CA PRO A 260 16.40 47.17 -6.97
C PRO A 260 15.92 48.23 -7.96
N ASP A 261 15.00 49.08 -7.52
CA ASP A 261 14.57 50.25 -8.28
C ASP A 261 15.81 51.13 -8.53
N GLU A 262 16.25 51.20 -9.78
CA GLU A 262 17.18 52.22 -10.29
C GLU A 262 16.40 53.36 -10.95
#